data_AF-A0A1D6DVL2-F1
#
_entry.id   AF-A0A1D6DVL2-F1
#
_cell.length_a   1.000
_cell.length_b   1.000
_cell.length_c   1.000
_cell.angle_alpha   90.00
_cell.angle_beta   90.00
_cell.angle_gamma   90.00
#
_symmetry.space_group_name_H-M   'P 1'
#
loop_
_entity.id
_entity.type
_entity.pdbx_description
1 polymer ?
#
loop_
_entity_poly.entity_id
_entity_poly.type
_entity_poly.pdbx_seq_one_letter_code
_entity_poly.pdbx_strand_id
1 'polypeptide(L)'
;MVGMLADPKEARAGIREIHFLPFNPVDKRTALTYIDADGNWHRVSKGAPEQILDLCHCKEDLRRKVHSIIDKYAERGLRSLAVARQEVPEKNKESPGGPWQFVGLLPLFDPPRHDSAETIRKALVLGVNVKMITGDQLAIGKETGRRLGMGTNMYPSSALLGQNKDATLEALPVDELIEKADGFAGVFPEHKYEIVKRLQEKKHIVGMTGDGVNDAPALKKADIGIAVADATDAARSASDIVLTEPGLSVIISAVLTSRCIFQRMKNYTIYAVSITIRIVLGFMLIALIWQYDFSPFMVLIIAILNDGTIMTISKDRVKPSPLPDSWKLKEIFVTGIVLAWKLPCSDDCHFLLGYAQDRLLLGQIRCEVDQGQRA
;
A
#
# COMPACT_ATOMS: atom_id res chain seq x y z
N MET A 1 14.81 25.59 -12.30
CA MET A 1 15.78 24.52 -12.57
C MET A 1 17.13 25.19 -12.80
N VAL A 2 18.19 24.76 -12.13
CA VAL A 2 19.54 25.04 -12.62
C VAL A 2 19.62 24.36 -13.99
N GLY A 3 19.96 25.11 -15.03
CA GLY A 3 19.95 24.64 -16.42
C GLY A 3 20.70 23.32 -16.53
N MET A 4 19.97 22.25 -16.81
CA MET A 4 20.59 21.03 -17.31
C MET A 4 21.20 21.36 -18.69
N LEU A 5 22.36 20.79 -18.98
CA LEU A 5 22.99 20.92 -20.29
C LEU A 5 21.98 20.50 -21.37
N ALA A 6 21.85 21.31 -22.43
CA ALA A 6 20.89 21.06 -23.51
C ALA A 6 21.24 19.79 -24.29
N ASP A 7 22.55 19.49 -24.41
CA ASP A 7 23.06 18.25 -24.99
C ASP A 7 23.87 17.47 -23.92
N PRO A 8 23.48 16.22 -23.59
CA PRO A 8 24.26 15.34 -22.71
C PRO A 8 25.72 15.15 -23.13
N LYS A 9 26.07 15.35 -24.42
CA LYS A 9 27.44 15.27 -24.91
C LYS A 9 28.33 16.39 -24.38
N GLU A 10 27.77 17.57 -24.07
CA GLU A 10 28.53 18.68 -23.47
C GLU A 10 29.13 18.29 -22.11
N ALA A 11 28.45 17.42 -21.35
CA ALA A 11 28.94 16.94 -20.06
C ALA A 11 30.26 16.13 -20.18
N ARG A 12 30.56 15.63 -21.39
CA ARG A 12 31.76 14.83 -21.69
C ARG A 12 32.67 15.51 -22.72
N ALA A 13 32.33 16.70 -23.18
CA ALA A 13 33.11 17.42 -24.18
C ALA A 13 34.48 17.82 -23.59
N GLY A 14 35.56 17.53 -24.33
CA GLY A 14 36.92 17.86 -23.91
C GLY A 14 37.47 17.05 -22.73
N ILE A 15 36.78 15.96 -22.34
CA ILE A 15 37.14 15.15 -21.18
C ILE A 15 37.32 13.68 -21.60
N ARG A 16 38.47 13.10 -21.28
CA ARG A 16 38.72 11.66 -21.43
C ARG A 16 38.53 10.96 -20.08
N GLU A 17 37.45 10.17 -19.95
CA GLU A 17 37.19 9.36 -18.76
C GLU A 17 38.22 8.22 -18.62
N ILE A 18 38.74 8.06 -17.40
CA ILE A 18 39.68 6.99 -17.05
C ILE A 18 39.02 5.97 -16.11
N HIS A 19 38.31 6.45 -15.11
CA HIS A 19 37.68 5.59 -14.11
C HIS A 19 36.47 6.25 -13.48
N PHE A 20 35.38 5.51 -13.35
CA PHE A 20 34.17 5.92 -12.65
C PHE A 20 33.98 5.04 -11.41
N LEU A 21 33.89 5.69 -10.25
CA LEU A 21 33.49 5.07 -9.00
C LEU A 21 31.96 5.16 -8.89
N PRO A 22 31.23 4.03 -9.02
CA PRO A 22 29.78 4.00 -8.95
C PRO A 22 29.28 4.31 -7.54
N PHE A 23 27.98 4.58 -7.44
CA PHE A 23 27.36 4.92 -6.16
C PHE A 23 27.35 3.71 -5.24
N ASN A 24 27.88 3.88 -4.03
CA ASN A 24 27.79 2.90 -2.95
C ASN A 24 26.91 3.48 -1.83
N PRO A 25 25.88 2.78 -1.34
CA PRO A 25 25.03 3.22 -0.23
C PRO A 25 25.79 3.55 1.07
N VAL A 26 26.97 2.94 1.28
CA VAL A 26 27.84 3.20 2.45
C VAL A 26 28.55 4.54 2.29
N ASP A 27 29.21 4.76 1.14
CA ASP A 27 30.01 5.96 0.89
C ASP A 27 29.15 7.18 0.48
N LYS A 28 27.92 6.94 0.02
CA LYS A 28 26.92 7.92 -0.47
C LYS A 28 27.50 8.95 -1.45
N ARG A 29 28.45 8.53 -2.28
CA ARG A 29 29.12 9.37 -3.28
C ARG A 29 29.41 8.60 -4.57
N THR A 30 29.65 9.36 -5.63
CA THR A 30 30.17 8.90 -6.92
C THR A 30 31.35 9.77 -7.29
N ALA A 31 32.35 9.21 -7.97
CA ALA A 31 33.49 9.97 -8.43
C ALA A 31 33.86 9.63 -9.87
N LEU A 32 34.35 10.62 -10.61
CA LEU A 32 34.85 10.47 -11.97
C LEU A 32 36.30 10.95 -12.00
N THR A 33 37.21 10.09 -12.43
CA THR A 33 38.60 10.47 -12.75
C THR A 33 38.73 10.63 -14.25
N TYR A 34 39.24 11.78 -14.67
CA TYR A 34 39.33 12.15 -16.07
C TYR A 34 40.59 12.93 -16.40
N ILE A 35 40.95 12.94 -17.68
CA ILE A 35 42.04 13.77 -18.24
C ILE A 35 41.40 14.91 -19.03
N ASP A 36 41.87 16.13 -18.78
CA ASP A 36 41.47 17.32 -19.54
C ASP A 36 42.20 17.40 -20.91
N ALA A 37 41.89 18.44 -21.69
CA ALA A 37 42.54 18.68 -22.98
C ALA A 37 44.05 18.98 -22.87
N ASP A 38 44.49 19.48 -21.71
CA ASP A 38 45.89 19.83 -21.42
C ASP A 38 46.71 18.63 -20.89
N GLY A 39 46.07 17.46 -20.74
CA GLY A 39 46.73 16.24 -20.27
C GLY A 39 46.90 16.15 -18.75
N ASN A 40 46.23 17.01 -17.98
CA ASN A 40 46.19 16.96 -16.53
C ASN A 40 45.07 16.04 -16.04
N TRP A 41 45.35 15.34 -14.94
CA TRP A 41 44.40 14.42 -14.34
C TRP A 41 43.61 15.11 -13.24
N HIS A 42 42.30 15.08 -13.38
CA HIS A 42 41.36 15.61 -12.40
C HIS A 42 40.45 14.51 -11.90
N ARG A 43 39.98 14.67 -10.67
CA ARG A 43 38.96 13.81 -10.10
C ARG A 43 37.88 14.67 -9.48
N VAL A 44 36.63 14.42 -9.89
CA VAL A 44 35.45 15.12 -9.36
C VAL A 44 34.57 14.12 -8.63
N SER A 45 33.94 14.57 -7.56
CA SER A 45 33.06 13.75 -6.73
C SER A 45 31.76 14.50 -6.47
N LYS A 46 30.65 13.77 -6.48
CA LYS A 46 29.34 14.25 -6.07
C LYS A 46 28.71 13.27 -5.09
N GLY A 47 28.02 13.77 -4.07
CA GLY A 47 27.43 12.92 -3.05
C GLY A 47 26.67 13.68 -1.97
N ALA A 48 26.34 12.95 -0.90
CA ALA A 48 25.74 13.53 0.29
C ALA A 48 26.65 14.63 0.89
N PRO A 49 26.09 15.80 1.27
CA PRO A 49 26.91 16.92 1.75
C PRO A 49 27.86 16.58 2.90
N GLU A 50 27.42 15.81 3.90
CA GLU A 50 28.26 15.38 5.02
C GLU A 50 29.49 14.60 4.55
N GLN A 51 29.30 13.63 3.64
CA GLN A 51 30.38 12.78 3.15
C GLN A 51 31.39 13.56 2.29
N ILE A 52 30.93 14.57 1.57
CA ILE A 52 31.80 15.44 0.78
C ILE A 52 32.54 16.44 1.68
N LEU A 53 31.89 16.96 2.73
CA LEU A 53 32.54 17.82 3.73
C LEU A 53 33.66 17.09 4.47
N ASP A 54 33.40 15.86 4.89
CA ASP A 54 34.39 15.01 5.57
C ASP A 54 35.55 14.65 4.62
N LEU A 55 35.25 14.41 3.34
CA LEU A 55 36.25 14.13 2.30
C LEU A 55 37.19 15.32 2.03
N CYS A 56 36.66 16.55 2.10
CA CYS A 56 37.44 17.77 1.90
C CYS A 56 38.21 18.23 3.13
N HIS A 57 38.04 17.60 4.29
CA HIS A 57 38.60 18.06 5.57
C HIS A 57 38.40 19.57 5.79
N CYS A 58 37.21 20.07 5.46
CA CYS A 58 36.90 21.49 5.49
C CYS A 58 37.01 22.07 6.91
N LYS A 59 37.41 23.35 7.01
CA LYS A 59 37.39 24.09 8.28
C LYS A 59 35.98 24.19 8.83
N GLU A 60 35.86 24.21 10.17
CA GLU A 60 34.58 24.31 10.89
C GLU A 60 33.72 25.50 10.48
N ASP A 61 34.33 26.63 10.10
CA ASP A 61 33.58 27.80 9.63
C ASP A 61 32.87 27.57 8.30
N LEU A 62 33.51 26.83 7.39
CA LEU A 62 32.90 26.46 6.11
C LEU A 62 31.81 25.41 6.36
N ARG A 63 32.07 24.44 7.24
CA ARG A 63 31.10 23.41 7.64
C ARG A 63 29.80 24.05 8.15
N ARG A 64 29.89 24.99 9.09
CA ARG A 64 28.73 25.73 9.62
C ARG A 64 27.97 26.50 8.53
N LYS A 65 28.67 27.18 7.62
CA LYS A 65 28.02 27.89 6.49
C LYS A 65 27.27 26.93 5.57
N VAL A 66 27.87 25.79 5.24
CA VAL A 66 27.29 24.76 4.36
C VAL A 66 26.04 24.16 5.02
N HIS A 67 26.09 23.81 6.31
CA HIS A 67 24.90 23.34 7.04
C HIS A 67 23.76 24.37 7.02
N SER A 68 24.05 25.65 7.29
CA SER A 68 23.03 26.70 7.25
C SER A 68 22.35 26.84 5.88
N ILE A 69 23.07 26.61 4.78
CA ILE A 69 22.51 26.63 3.43
C ILE A 69 21.68 25.37 3.16
N ILE A 70 22.14 24.19 3.62
CA ILE A 70 21.40 22.93 3.52
C ILE A 70 20.06 23.06 4.24
N ASP A 71 20.04 23.65 5.43
CA ASP A 71 18.81 23.87 6.20
C ASP A 71 17.84 24.79 5.44
N LYS A 72 18.34 25.89 4.84
CA LYS A 72 17.53 26.78 3.99
C LYS A 72 16.99 26.09 2.74
N TYR A 73 17.72 25.14 2.17
CA TYR A 73 17.23 24.31 1.07
C TYR A 73 16.17 23.32 1.55
N ALA A 74 16.38 22.71 2.71
CA ALA A 74 15.46 21.78 3.32
C ALA A 74 14.12 22.44 3.69
N GLU A 75 14.13 23.67 4.22
CA GLU A 75 12.93 24.50 4.47
C GLU A 75 12.10 24.74 3.20
N ARG A 76 12.75 24.75 2.04
CA ARG A 76 12.10 24.90 0.72
C ARG A 76 11.75 23.57 0.06
N GLY A 77 12.04 22.44 0.72
CA GLY A 77 11.81 21.09 0.20
C GLY A 77 12.79 20.71 -0.90
N LEU A 78 14.00 21.26 -0.88
CA LEU A 78 15.06 21.00 -1.85
C LEU A 78 16.10 20.06 -1.24
N ARG A 79 16.38 18.94 -1.91
CA ARG A 79 17.47 18.04 -1.54
C ARG A 79 18.81 18.67 -1.88
N SER A 80 19.80 18.51 -1.02
CA SER A 80 21.13 19.08 -1.24
C SER A 80 22.11 18.03 -1.78
N LEU A 81 22.83 18.36 -2.85
CA LEU A 81 23.94 17.56 -3.38
C LEU A 81 25.22 18.38 -3.34
N ALA A 82 26.28 17.85 -2.75
CA ALA A 82 27.57 18.53 -2.72
C ALA A 82 28.48 18.03 -3.83
N VAL A 83 29.33 18.92 -4.33
CA VAL A 83 30.35 18.63 -5.34
C VAL A 83 31.73 19.04 -4.86
N ALA A 84 32.72 18.20 -5.12
CA ALA A 84 34.12 18.45 -4.81
C ALA A 84 35.02 18.06 -5.98
N ARG A 85 36.20 18.66 -6.04
CA ARG A 85 37.22 18.42 -7.05
C ARG A 85 38.58 18.24 -6.39
N GLN A 86 39.41 17.39 -6.97
CA GLN A 86 40.83 17.31 -6.66
C GLN A 86 41.64 17.16 -7.96
N GLU A 87 42.92 17.47 -7.88
CA GLU A 87 43.90 17.15 -8.92
C GLU A 87 44.63 15.84 -8.56
N VAL A 88 45.11 15.11 -9.57
CA VAL A 88 45.88 13.86 -9.38
C VAL A 88 47.26 14.02 -10.03
N PRO A 89 48.23 14.61 -9.31
CA PRO A 89 49.54 14.95 -9.89
C PRO A 89 50.33 13.72 -10.36
N GLU A 90 50.17 12.59 -9.67
CA GLU A 90 50.87 11.33 -9.96
C GLU A 90 50.37 10.63 -11.23
N LYS A 91 49.32 11.17 -11.90
CA LYS A 91 48.72 10.64 -13.15
C LYS A 91 48.46 9.13 -13.12
N ASN A 92 48.13 8.61 -11.93
CA ASN A 92 47.83 7.21 -11.69
C ASN A 92 46.41 7.06 -11.12
N LYS A 93 45.67 6.07 -11.61
CA LYS A 93 44.29 5.77 -11.19
C LYS A 93 44.20 5.42 -9.69
N GLU A 94 45.21 4.72 -9.15
CA GLU A 94 45.24 4.20 -7.78
C GLU A 94 45.77 5.24 -6.78
N SER A 95 46.32 6.35 -7.27
CA SER A 95 46.81 7.41 -6.40
C SER A 95 45.66 8.08 -5.63
N PRO A 96 45.84 8.38 -4.34
CA PRO A 96 44.88 9.16 -3.56
C PRO A 96 44.68 10.57 -4.15
N GLY A 97 45.67 11.11 -4.86
CA GLY A 97 45.64 12.46 -5.41
C GLY A 97 45.90 13.55 -4.36
N GLY A 98 45.70 14.81 -4.74
CA GLY A 98 45.84 15.96 -3.85
C GLY A 98 44.64 16.14 -2.89
N PRO A 99 44.65 17.19 -2.06
CA PRO A 99 43.54 17.50 -1.16
C PRO A 99 42.27 17.85 -1.95
N TRP A 100 41.13 17.33 -1.50
CA TRP A 100 39.84 17.66 -2.07
C TRP A 100 39.44 19.09 -1.76
N GLN A 101 38.96 19.78 -2.78
CA GLN A 101 38.41 21.14 -2.70
C GLN A 101 36.89 21.06 -2.80
N PHE A 102 36.22 21.63 -1.81
CA PHE A 102 34.77 21.78 -1.83
C PHE A 102 34.38 22.85 -2.85
N VAL A 103 33.62 22.47 -3.88
CA VAL A 103 33.27 23.38 -4.98
C VAL A 103 31.92 24.05 -4.71
N GLY A 104 30.92 23.31 -4.24
CA GLY A 104 29.62 23.90 -3.97
C GLY A 104 28.50 22.91 -3.62
N LEU A 105 27.32 23.48 -3.39
CA LEU A 105 26.06 22.79 -3.12
C LEU A 105 25.08 23.06 -4.26
N LEU A 106 24.43 22.01 -4.75
CA LEU A 106 23.35 22.08 -5.72
C LEU A 106 22.02 21.71 -5.04
N PRO A 107 21.01 22.60 -5.07
CA PRO A 107 19.66 22.24 -4.67
C PRO A 107 18.97 21.44 -5.79
N LEU A 108 18.48 20.26 -5.44
CA LEU A 108 17.69 19.38 -6.27
C LEU A 108 16.23 19.45 -5.82
N PHE A 109 15.32 19.62 -6.77
CA PHE A 109 13.89 19.56 -6.50
C PHE A 109 13.34 18.24 -7.04
N ASP A 110 12.71 17.46 -6.18
CA ASP A 110 11.99 16.26 -6.56
C ASP A 110 10.48 16.58 -6.55
N PRO A 111 9.89 16.94 -7.70
CA PRO A 111 8.50 17.35 -7.75
C PRO A 111 7.58 16.15 -7.44
N PRO A 112 6.58 16.31 -6.56
CA PRO A 112 5.56 15.30 -6.40
C PRO A 112 4.80 15.10 -7.72
N ARG A 113 4.32 13.87 -7.96
CA ARG A 113 3.48 13.61 -9.13
C ARG A 113 2.16 14.40 -9.02
N HIS A 114 1.64 14.82 -10.17
CA HIS A 114 0.45 15.67 -10.27
C HIS A 114 -0.80 15.03 -9.63
N ASP A 115 -0.88 13.70 -9.65
CA ASP A 115 -2.00 12.90 -9.12
C ASP A 115 -1.89 12.58 -7.62
N SER A 116 -0.71 12.79 -7.03
CA SER A 116 -0.40 12.26 -5.69
C SER A 116 -1.22 12.93 -4.59
N ALA A 117 -1.40 14.24 -4.65
CA ALA A 117 -2.19 14.98 -3.67
C ALA A 117 -3.68 14.57 -3.68
N GLU A 118 -4.27 14.44 -4.88
CA GLU A 118 -5.65 13.97 -5.01
C GLU A 118 -5.80 12.52 -4.53
N THR A 119 -4.80 11.68 -4.83
CA THR A 119 -4.78 10.28 -4.43
C THR A 119 -4.70 10.11 -2.92
N ILE A 120 -3.87 10.88 -2.22
CA ILE A 120 -3.79 10.86 -0.76
C ILE A 120 -5.14 11.25 -0.15
N ARG A 121 -5.79 12.28 -0.70
CA ARG A 121 -7.14 12.67 -0.27
C ARG A 121 -8.16 11.56 -0.50
N LYS A 122 -8.14 10.90 -1.67
CA LYS A 122 -9.00 9.74 -1.97
C LYS A 122 -8.76 8.59 -1.01
N ALA A 123 -7.50 8.28 -0.71
CA ALA A 123 -7.12 7.25 0.24
C ALA A 123 -7.72 7.52 1.62
N LEU A 124 -7.61 8.77 2.11
CA LEU A 124 -8.16 9.18 3.40
C LEU A 124 -9.69 9.04 3.46
N VAL A 125 -10.40 9.47 2.40
CA VAL A 125 -11.86 9.28 2.28
C VAL A 125 -12.24 7.80 2.31
N LEU A 126 -11.39 6.93 1.77
CA LEU A 126 -11.57 5.47 1.79
C LEU A 126 -11.13 4.81 3.10
N GLY A 127 -10.76 5.59 4.13
CA GLY A 127 -10.30 5.08 5.42
C GLY A 127 -8.92 4.43 5.37
N VAL A 128 -8.08 4.77 4.37
CA VAL A 128 -6.68 4.34 4.27
C VAL A 128 -5.78 5.52 4.61
N ASN A 129 -5.10 5.45 5.76
CA ASN A 129 -4.14 6.46 6.17
C ASN A 129 -2.81 6.24 5.43
N VAL A 130 -2.30 7.28 4.76
CA VAL A 130 -1.03 7.23 4.01
C VAL A 130 0.06 7.88 4.84
N LYS A 131 1.10 7.11 5.19
CA LYS A 131 2.26 7.59 5.96
C LYS A 131 3.48 7.72 5.05
N MET A 132 4.17 8.88 5.08
CA MET A 132 5.42 9.05 4.31
C MET A 132 6.56 8.29 4.97
N ILE A 133 7.37 7.59 4.19
CA ILE A 133 8.64 7.02 4.63
C ILE A 133 9.71 7.55 3.69
N THR A 134 10.63 8.38 4.21
CA THR A 134 11.72 8.95 3.39
C THR A 134 13.07 8.87 4.10
N GLY A 135 14.12 8.69 3.30
CA GLY A 135 15.52 8.82 3.74
C GLY A 135 15.99 10.27 3.81
N ASP A 136 15.20 11.22 3.32
CA ASP A 136 15.51 12.65 3.41
C ASP A 136 15.38 13.18 4.84
N GLN A 137 15.93 14.37 5.08
CA GLN A 137 15.80 15.07 6.35
C GLN A 137 14.33 15.47 6.63
N LEU A 138 14.01 15.62 7.92
CA LEU A 138 12.65 15.92 8.37
C LEU A 138 12.07 17.20 7.75
N ALA A 139 12.88 18.24 7.59
CA ALA A 139 12.42 19.50 7.00
C ALA A 139 11.95 19.31 5.54
N ILE A 140 12.68 18.52 4.74
CA ILE A 140 12.29 18.18 3.36
C ILE A 140 10.98 17.38 3.38
N GLY A 141 10.91 16.35 4.23
CA GLY A 141 9.71 15.51 4.36
C GLY A 141 8.47 16.32 4.73
N LYS A 142 8.57 17.22 5.72
CA LYS A 142 7.47 18.10 6.14
C LYS A 142 7.04 19.05 5.03
N GLU A 143 7.97 19.62 4.28
CA GLU A 143 7.63 20.52 3.17
C GLU A 143 6.95 19.78 2.02
N THR A 144 7.47 18.61 1.65
CA THR A 144 6.84 17.74 0.64
C THR A 144 5.46 17.29 1.10
N GLY A 145 5.31 16.91 2.37
CA GLY A 145 4.04 16.52 2.95
C GLY A 145 3.01 17.65 3.00
N ARG A 146 3.44 18.88 3.32
CA ARG A 146 2.61 20.08 3.26
C ARG A 146 2.08 20.32 1.86
N ARG A 147 2.91 20.18 0.82
CA ARG A 147 2.49 20.33 -0.59
C ARG A 147 1.55 19.23 -1.05
N LEU A 148 1.76 18.00 -0.58
CA LEU A 148 0.92 16.85 -0.89
C LEU A 148 -0.42 16.84 -0.11
N GLY A 149 -0.56 17.68 0.91
CA GLY A 149 -1.76 17.73 1.75
C GLY A 149 -1.89 16.56 2.72
N MET A 150 -0.77 15.93 3.10
CA MET A 150 -0.77 14.76 3.99
C MET A 150 -0.60 15.10 5.48
N GLY A 151 -0.37 16.37 5.79
CA GLY A 151 -0.04 16.82 7.14
C GLY A 151 1.46 17.01 7.37
N THR A 152 1.80 17.62 8.50
CA THR A 152 3.17 17.95 8.90
C THR A 152 3.58 17.29 10.21
N ASN A 153 2.75 16.39 10.76
CA ASN A 153 3.03 15.67 12.01
C ASN A 153 3.99 14.51 11.73
N MET A 154 5.20 14.84 11.29
CA MET A 154 6.26 13.90 10.94
C MET A 154 7.37 13.92 11.99
N TYR A 155 7.99 12.75 12.19
CA TYR A 155 9.05 12.55 13.18
C TYR A 155 10.31 11.96 12.55
N PRO A 156 11.50 12.25 13.09
CA PRO A 156 12.72 11.59 12.64
C PRO A 156 12.73 10.14 13.11
N SER A 157 13.36 9.25 12.35
CA SER A 157 13.43 7.83 12.75
C SER A 157 14.22 7.60 14.05
N SER A 158 15.12 8.52 14.43
CA SER A 158 15.84 8.47 15.71
C SER A 158 14.90 8.60 16.93
N ALA A 159 13.76 9.28 16.78
CA ALA A 159 12.73 9.35 17.81
C ALA A 159 12.05 7.99 18.06
N LEU A 160 12.12 7.06 17.09
CA LEU A 160 11.51 5.72 17.19
C LEU A 160 12.37 4.73 17.99
N LEU A 161 13.69 4.94 18.02
CA LEU A 161 14.66 4.08 18.71
C LEU A 161 14.89 4.49 20.17
N GLY A 162 14.23 5.54 20.67
CA GLY A 162 14.40 6.02 22.04
C GLY A 162 15.79 6.60 22.34
N GLN A 163 16.60 6.87 21.32
CA GLN A 163 17.98 7.38 21.50
C GLN A 163 18.06 8.89 21.73
N ASN A 164 17.01 9.66 21.41
CA ASN A 164 16.88 11.06 21.84
C ASN A 164 15.79 11.20 22.89
N LYS A 165 16.21 11.29 24.16
CA LYS A 165 15.44 11.88 25.26
C LYS A 165 15.41 13.41 25.10
N ASP A 166 14.81 13.91 24.02
CA ASP A 166 14.41 15.32 24.02
C ASP A 166 13.20 15.44 24.93
N ALA A 167 13.33 16.25 25.99
CA ALA A 167 12.43 16.36 27.15
C ALA A 167 10.95 16.67 26.84
N THR A 168 10.58 16.91 25.58
CA THR A 168 9.20 17.11 25.12
C THR A 168 8.51 15.85 24.58
N LEU A 169 9.25 14.76 24.31
CA LEU A 169 8.70 13.48 23.82
C LEU A 169 8.27 12.53 24.94
N GLU A 170 8.46 12.89 26.21
CA GLU A 170 8.17 12.03 27.38
C GLU A 170 6.68 11.75 27.62
N ALA A 171 5.76 12.39 26.89
CA ALA A 171 4.33 12.30 27.17
C ALA A 171 3.58 11.14 26.47
N LEU A 172 4.15 10.53 25.41
CA LEU A 172 3.45 9.49 24.64
C LEU A 172 4.33 8.24 24.41
N PRO A 173 3.80 7.02 24.59
CA PRO A 173 4.48 5.80 24.17
C PRO A 173 4.85 5.89 22.67
N VAL A 174 6.04 5.42 22.31
CA VAL A 174 6.55 5.47 20.92
C VAL A 174 5.55 4.87 19.93
N ASP A 175 4.81 3.84 20.34
CA ASP A 175 3.83 3.18 19.48
C ASP A 175 2.60 4.06 19.19
N GLU A 176 2.17 4.89 20.13
CA GLU A 176 1.11 5.90 19.87
C GLU A 176 1.62 7.04 18.99
N LEU A 177 2.89 7.41 19.13
CA LEU A 177 3.52 8.39 18.26
C LEU A 177 3.57 7.87 16.82
N ILE A 178 3.97 6.61 16.62
CA ILE A 178 3.98 5.98 15.29
C ILE A 178 2.58 5.93 14.68
N GLU A 179 1.58 5.58 15.49
CA GLU A 179 0.19 5.53 15.06
C GLU A 179 -0.35 6.90 14.65
N LYS A 180 -0.02 7.97 15.39
CA LYS A 180 -0.46 9.35 15.11
C LYS A 180 0.40 10.10 14.08
N ALA A 181 1.58 9.61 13.75
CA ALA A 181 2.49 10.28 12.82
C ALA A 181 2.01 10.21 11.36
N ASP A 182 2.13 11.30 10.62
CA ASP A 182 1.85 11.36 9.18
C ASP A 182 3.03 10.84 8.34
N GLY A 183 4.21 10.69 8.95
CA GLY A 183 5.38 10.18 8.26
C GLY A 183 6.66 10.21 9.09
N PHE A 184 7.67 9.55 8.54
CA PHE A 184 8.98 9.36 9.13
C PHE A 184 10.07 9.78 8.14
N ALA A 185 11.05 10.52 8.65
CA ALA A 185 12.18 11.04 7.89
C ALA A 185 13.51 10.49 8.40
N GLY A 186 14.53 10.46 7.54
CA GLY A 186 15.84 9.88 7.83
C GLY A 186 15.80 8.37 8.04
N VAL A 187 14.83 7.68 7.46
CA VAL A 187 14.53 6.27 7.76
C VAL A 187 15.58 5.35 7.11
N PHE A 188 16.22 4.53 7.95
CA PHE A 188 17.11 3.45 7.53
C PHE A 188 16.32 2.15 7.28
N PRO A 189 16.88 1.17 6.56
CA PRO A 189 16.19 -0.08 6.24
C PRO A 189 15.63 -0.81 7.48
N GLU A 190 16.38 -0.83 8.58
CA GLU A 190 16.00 -1.46 9.84
C GLU A 190 14.79 -0.75 10.47
N HIS A 191 14.74 0.58 10.34
CA HIS A 191 13.64 1.39 10.85
C HIS A 191 12.34 1.15 10.08
N LYS A 192 12.41 0.88 8.77
CA LYS A 192 11.22 0.56 7.97
C LYS A 192 10.53 -0.71 8.49
N TYR A 193 11.32 -1.75 8.77
CA TYR A 193 10.82 -2.99 9.35
C TYR A 193 10.15 -2.77 10.72
N GLU A 194 10.81 -1.99 11.59
CA GLU A 194 10.30 -1.73 12.95
C GLU A 194 9.00 -0.90 12.94
N ILE A 195 8.89 0.10 12.05
CA ILE A 195 7.66 0.89 11.86
C ILE A 195 6.49 -0.01 11.48
N VAL A 196 6.68 -0.89 10.49
CA VAL A 196 5.64 -1.82 10.04
C VAL A 196 5.25 -2.76 11.18
N LYS A 197 6.22 -3.36 11.87
CA LYS A 197 5.98 -4.27 12.97
C LYS A 197 5.15 -3.64 14.09
N ARG A 198 5.46 -2.40 14.50
CA ARG A 198 4.73 -1.70 15.57
C ARG A 198 3.32 -1.30 15.14
N LEU A 199 3.12 -0.90 13.89
CA LEU A 199 1.78 -0.64 13.35
C LEU A 199 0.93 -1.93 13.34
N GLN A 200 1.53 -3.07 13.01
CA GLN A 200 0.86 -4.38 13.09
C GLN A 200 0.52 -4.79 14.53
N GLU A 201 1.40 -4.54 15.49
CA GLU A 201 1.15 -4.78 16.92
C GLU A 201 -0.04 -3.94 17.45
N LYS A 202 -0.25 -2.75 16.87
CA LYS A 202 -1.44 -1.91 17.09
C LYS A 202 -2.70 -2.37 16.33
N LYS A 203 -2.65 -3.54 15.68
CA LYS A 203 -3.74 -4.17 14.92
C LYS A 203 -4.14 -3.44 13.64
N HIS A 204 -3.28 -2.57 13.10
CA HIS A 204 -3.46 -2.02 11.77
C HIS A 204 -3.03 -3.04 10.72
N ILE A 205 -3.75 -3.09 9.60
CA ILE A 205 -3.31 -3.83 8.41
C ILE A 205 -2.42 -2.89 7.60
N VAL A 206 -1.16 -3.27 7.42
CA VAL A 206 -0.14 -2.38 6.87
C VAL A 206 0.20 -2.80 5.43
N GLY A 207 -0.09 -1.91 4.49
CA GLY A 207 0.47 -1.97 3.14
C GLY A 207 1.76 -1.16 3.07
N MET A 208 2.87 -1.78 2.65
CA MET A 208 4.16 -1.12 2.51
C MET A 208 4.62 -1.09 1.06
N THR A 209 5.05 0.07 0.57
CA THR A 209 5.68 0.21 -0.75
C THR A 209 7.20 0.18 -0.65
N GLY A 210 7.88 -0.45 -1.60
CA GLY A 210 9.34 -0.48 -1.68
C GLY A 210 9.86 -0.69 -3.10
N ASP A 211 11.11 -0.29 -3.32
CA ASP A 211 11.79 -0.33 -4.63
C ASP A 211 13.15 -1.06 -4.58
N GLY A 212 13.90 -0.91 -3.49
CA GLY A 212 15.24 -1.43 -3.34
C GLY A 212 15.35 -2.77 -2.59
N VAL A 213 16.52 -3.40 -2.72
CA VAL A 213 16.92 -4.61 -1.95
C VAL A 213 16.80 -4.41 -0.44
N ASN A 214 16.99 -3.17 0.02
CA ASN A 214 16.92 -2.79 1.43
C ASN A 214 15.51 -2.85 2.00
N ASP A 215 14.49 -2.78 1.14
CA ASP A 215 13.10 -2.76 1.57
C ASP A 215 12.51 -4.17 1.67
N ALA A 216 13.22 -5.19 1.17
CA ALA A 216 12.76 -6.57 1.15
C ALA A 216 12.33 -7.11 2.52
N PRO A 217 13.08 -6.90 3.64
CA PRO A 217 12.64 -7.39 4.94
C PRO A 217 11.33 -6.74 5.42
N ALA A 218 11.18 -5.44 5.14
CA ALA A 218 10.03 -4.66 5.58
C ALA A 218 8.79 -4.95 4.70
N LEU A 219 8.99 -5.13 3.38
CA LEU A 219 7.97 -5.63 2.44
C LEU A 219 7.45 -7.01 2.86
N LYS A 220 8.35 -7.92 3.25
CA LYS A 220 7.97 -9.27 3.68
C LYS A 220 7.26 -9.29 5.03
N LYS A 221 7.54 -8.30 5.89
CA LYS A 221 6.91 -8.16 7.21
C LYS A 221 5.51 -7.56 7.12
N ALA A 222 5.28 -6.66 6.17
CA ALA A 222 3.99 -6.03 5.94
C ALA A 222 2.90 -7.06 5.65
N ASP A 223 1.65 -6.73 5.96
CA ASP A 223 0.51 -7.59 5.60
C ASP A 223 0.32 -7.65 4.08
N ILE A 224 0.72 -6.57 3.40
CA ILE A 224 0.75 -6.47 1.95
C ILE A 224 2.02 -5.72 1.55
N GLY A 225 3.03 -6.44 1.09
CA GLY A 225 4.21 -5.86 0.45
C GLY A 225 3.92 -5.47 -1.00
N ILE A 226 4.18 -4.21 -1.37
CA ILE A 226 3.91 -3.63 -2.70
C ILE A 226 5.24 -3.23 -3.35
N ALA A 227 5.66 -3.94 -4.39
CA ALA A 227 6.79 -3.52 -5.22
C ALA A 227 6.34 -2.54 -6.31
N VAL A 228 7.06 -1.43 -6.46
CA VAL A 228 6.82 -0.45 -7.54
C VAL A 228 7.29 -0.99 -8.90
N ALA A 229 6.81 -0.39 -10.00
CA ALA A 229 7.13 -0.84 -11.36
C ALA A 229 8.64 -0.92 -11.64
N ASP A 230 9.41 0.06 -11.17
CA ASP A 230 10.86 0.12 -11.34
C ASP A 230 11.64 -0.55 -10.20
N ALA A 231 10.97 -1.40 -9.39
CA ALA A 231 11.61 -2.08 -8.27
C ALA A 231 12.61 -3.14 -8.73
N THR A 232 13.64 -3.35 -7.92
CA THR A 232 14.61 -4.44 -8.06
C THR A 232 13.95 -5.81 -7.99
N ASP A 233 14.51 -6.82 -8.67
CA ASP A 233 13.95 -8.19 -8.66
C ASP A 233 13.91 -8.80 -7.25
N ALA A 234 14.83 -8.38 -6.37
CA ALA A 234 14.80 -8.75 -4.96
C ALA A 234 13.56 -8.18 -4.25
N ALA A 235 13.22 -6.91 -4.46
CA ALA A 235 12.03 -6.29 -3.89
C ALA A 235 10.75 -6.93 -4.45
N ARG A 236 10.70 -7.23 -5.76
CA ARG A 236 9.58 -7.93 -6.41
C ARG A 236 9.37 -9.34 -5.85
N SER A 237 10.45 -10.06 -5.55
CA SER A 237 10.39 -11.40 -4.97
C SER A 237 9.94 -11.38 -3.50
N ALA A 238 10.19 -10.28 -2.78
CA ALA A 238 9.79 -10.12 -1.40
C ALA A 238 8.34 -9.60 -1.22
N SER A 239 7.79 -8.93 -2.24
CA SER A 239 6.45 -8.35 -2.23
C SER A 239 5.34 -9.35 -2.58
N ASP A 240 4.14 -9.11 -2.07
CA ASP A 240 2.93 -9.90 -2.39
C ASP A 240 2.23 -9.41 -3.67
N ILE A 241 2.39 -8.12 -3.98
CA ILE A 241 1.88 -7.49 -5.20
C ILE A 241 2.97 -6.67 -5.88
N VAL A 242 3.08 -6.83 -7.21
CA VAL A 242 4.01 -6.07 -8.05
C VAL A 242 3.18 -5.16 -8.96
N LEU A 243 3.43 -3.85 -8.87
CA LEU A 243 2.79 -2.87 -9.75
C LEU A 243 3.51 -2.85 -11.10
N THR A 244 2.75 -2.86 -12.19
CA THR A 244 3.31 -2.69 -13.54
C THR A 244 3.35 -1.22 -13.97
N GLU A 245 2.66 -0.35 -13.23
CA GLU A 245 2.60 1.09 -13.47
C GLU A 245 3.07 1.85 -12.23
N PRO A 246 3.84 2.95 -12.38
CA PRO A 246 4.31 3.73 -11.25
C PRO A 246 3.23 4.69 -10.74
N GLY A 247 3.12 4.84 -9.42
CA GLY A 247 2.30 5.88 -8.79
C GLY A 247 1.41 5.37 -7.67
N LEU A 248 1.10 6.27 -6.73
CA LEU A 248 0.22 5.96 -5.60
C LEU A 248 -1.24 5.73 -6.07
N SER A 249 -1.64 6.34 -7.18
CA SER A 249 -2.99 6.23 -7.76
C SER A 249 -3.35 4.80 -8.15
N VAL A 250 -2.37 4.04 -8.64
CA VAL A 250 -2.51 2.62 -8.99
C VAL A 250 -2.83 1.80 -7.74
N ILE A 251 -2.17 2.08 -6.61
CA ILE A 251 -2.42 1.39 -5.33
C ILE A 251 -3.85 1.63 -4.87
N ILE A 252 -4.33 2.87 -4.89
CA ILE A 252 -5.70 3.19 -4.49
C ILE A 252 -6.74 2.53 -5.42
N SER A 253 -6.45 2.48 -6.73
CA SER A 253 -7.30 1.78 -7.70
C SER A 253 -7.34 0.28 -7.45
N ALA A 254 -6.20 -0.32 -7.09
CA ALA A 254 -6.11 -1.72 -6.69
C ALA A 254 -6.89 -1.99 -5.39
N VAL A 255 -6.79 -1.12 -4.38
CA VAL A 255 -7.57 -1.21 -3.14
C VAL A 255 -9.07 -1.17 -3.42
N LEU A 256 -9.53 -0.22 -4.26
CA LEU A 256 -10.95 -0.12 -4.64
C LEU A 256 -11.44 -1.39 -5.35
N THR A 257 -10.65 -1.89 -6.30
CA THR A 257 -10.97 -3.11 -7.04
C THR A 257 -11.01 -4.34 -6.12
N SER A 258 -10.05 -4.45 -5.21
CA SER A 258 -10.01 -5.49 -4.18
C SER A 258 -11.26 -5.45 -3.29
N ARG A 259 -11.71 -4.27 -2.88
CA ARG A 259 -12.96 -4.12 -2.10
C ARG A 259 -14.21 -4.53 -2.88
N CYS A 260 -14.27 -4.28 -4.19
CA CYS A 260 -15.35 -4.78 -5.05
C CYS A 260 -15.38 -6.31 -5.06
N ILE A 261 -14.21 -6.95 -5.23
CA ILE A 261 -14.09 -8.42 -5.24
C ILE A 261 -14.47 -8.98 -3.86
N PHE A 262 -13.97 -8.37 -2.78
CA PHE A 262 -14.30 -8.77 -1.42
C PHE A 262 -15.80 -8.70 -1.13
N GLN A 263 -16.48 -7.66 -1.62
CA GLN A 263 -17.94 -7.56 -1.47
C GLN A 263 -18.69 -8.66 -2.24
N ARG A 264 -18.21 -9.07 -3.42
CA ARG A 264 -18.78 -10.23 -4.14
C ARG A 264 -18.67 -11.49 -3.30
N MET A 265 -17.49 -11.74 -2.73
CA MET A 265 -17.24 -12.90 -1.88
C MET A 265 -18.14 -12.90 -0.64
N LYS A 266 -18.26 -11.75 0.04
CA LYS A 266 -19.13 -11.60 1.21
C LYS A 266 -20.60 -11.86 0.87
N ASN A 267 -21.11 -11.24 -0.20
CA ASN A 267 -22.49 -11.43 -0.66
C ASN A 267 -22.76 -12.88 -1.05
N TYR A 268 -21.81 -13.52 -1.74
CA TYR A 268 -21.88 -14.95 -2.06
C TYR A 268 -21.95 -15.81 -0.79
N THR A 269 -21.14 -15.54 0.22
CA THR A 269 -21.19 -16.29 1.48
C THR A 269 -22.52 -16.08 2.21
N ILE A 270 -23.05 -14.85 2.26
CA ILE A 270 -24.38 -14.58 2.83
C ILE A 270 -25.44 -15.40 2.10
N TYR A 271 -25.40 -15.42 0.77
CA TYR A 271 -26.31 -16.20 -0.07
C TYR A 271 -26.21 -17.70 0.20
N ALA A 272 -24.99 -18.26 0.18
CA ALA A 272 -24.73 -19.68 0.39
C ALA A 272 -25.19 -20.15 1.79
N VAL A 273 -24.94 -19.34 2.81
CA VAL A 273 -25.45 -19.61 4.16
C VAL A 273 -26.98 -19.54 4.19
N SER A 274 -27.56 -18.51 3.57
CA SER A 274 -29.01 -18.31 3.57
C SER A 274 -29.76 -19.46 2.90
N ILE A 275 -29.31 -19.90 1.71
CA ILE A 275 -29.98 -20.98 0.97
C ILE A 275 -29.84 -22.33 1.69
N THR A 276 -28.68 -22.61 2.29
CA THR A 276 -28.44 -23.84 3.04
C THR A 276 -29.40 -23.95 4.22
N ILE A 277 -29.52 -22.87 5.01
CA ILE A 277 -30.43 -22.83 6.15
C ILE A 277 -31.88 -22.95 5.70
N ARG A 278 -32.27 -22.26 4.61
CA ARG A 278 -33.62 -22.31 4.07
C ARG A 278 -34.01 -23.72 3.64
N ILE A 279 -33.15 -24.42 2.89
CA ILE A 279 -33.43 -25.78 2.43
C ILE A 279 -33.56 -26.75 3.61
N VAL A 280 -32.63 -26.68 4.56
CA VAL A 280 -32.63 -27.58 5.73
C VAL A 280 -33.84 -27.33 6.62
N LEU A 281 -34.08 -26.08 7.04
CA LEU A 281 -35.20 -25.76 7.93
C LEU A 281 -36.55 -25.87 7.24
N GLY A 282 -36.66 -25.43 5.99
CA GLY A 282 -37.92 -25.47 5.24
C GLY A 282 -38.43 -26.89 5.06
N PHE A 283 -37.61 -27.80 4.52
CA PHE A 283 -38.03 -29.19 4.36
C PHE A 283 -38.22 -29.91 5.70
N MET A 284 -37.43 -29.61 6.73
CA MET A 284 -37.64 -30.14 8.08
C MET A 284 -38.99 -29.70 8.67
N LEU A 285 -39.36 -28.42 8.53
CA LEU A 285 -40.63 -27.88 9.04
C LEU A 285 -41.83 -28.45 8.29
N ILE A 286 -41.74 -28.59 6.96
CA ILE A 286 -42.79 -29.21 6.15
C ILE A 286 -43.02 -30.67 6.56
N ALA A 287 -41.95 -31.44 6.76
CA ALA A 287 -42.04 -32.81 7.25
C ALA A 287 -42.63 -32.88 8.68
N LEU A 288 -42.26 -31.96 9.57
CA LEU A 288 -42.71 -31.98 10.96
C LEU A 288 -44.18 -31.55 11.13
N ILE A 289 -44.61 -30.47 10.44
CA ILE A 289 -45.94 -29.87 10.60
C ILE A 289 -46.97 -30.54 9.71
N TRP A 290 -46.62 -30.80 8.44
CA TRP A 290 -47.54 -31.33 7.43
C TRP A 290 -47.34 -32.81 7.10
N GLN A 291 -46.34 -33.48 7.69
CA GLN A 291 -46.00 -34.89 7.42
C GLN A 291 -45.85 -35.16 5.92
N TYR A 292 -45.27 -34.21 5.20
CA TYR A 292 -45.05 -34.30 3.76
C TYR A 292 -43.57 -34.48 3.45
N ASP A 293 -43.25 -35.57 2.76
CA ASP A 293 -41.89 -35.88 2.32
C ASP A 293 -41.62 -35.31 0.93
N PHE A 294 -40.74 -34.33 0.84
CA PHE A 294 -40.37 -33.70 -0.43
C PHE A 294 -39.42 -34.59 -1.25
N SER A 295 -39.65 -34.71 -2.55
CA SER A 295 -38.86 -35.59 -3.43
C SER A 295 -37.38 -35.16 -3.52
N PRO A 296 -36.41 -36.04 -3.19
CA PRO A 296 -34.99 -35.72 -3.30
C PRO A 296 -34.54 -35.38 -4.71
N PHE A 297 -35.19 -35.95 -5.74
CA PHE A 297 -34.89 -35.64 -7.15
C PHE A 297 -35.19 -34.18 -7.50
N MET A 298 -36.26 -33.61 -6.94
CA MET A 298 -36.59 -32.19 -7.15
C MET A 298 -35.57 -31.28 -6.47
N VAL A 299 -35.07 -31.65 -5.28
CA VAL A 299 -33.99 -30.92 -4.59
C VAL A 299 -32.70 -30.94 -5.41
N LEU A 300 -32.37 -32.09 -6.03
CA LEU A 300 -31.23 -32.21 -6.93
C LEU A 300 -31.36 -31.26 -8.13
N ILE A 301 -32.55 -31.16 -8.75
CA ILE A 301 -32.77 -30.20 -9.84
C ILE A 301 -32.55 -28.76 -9.37
N ILE A 302 -33.07 -28.39 -8.20
CA ILE A 302 -32.86 -27.05 -7.62
C ILE A 302 -31.36 -26.77 -7.41
N ALA A 303 -30.61 -27.75 -6.89
CA ALA A 303 -29.17 -27.61 -6.67
C ALA A 303 -28.41 -27.38 -7.99
N ILE A 304 -28.70 -28.17 -9.04
CA ILE A 304 -28.06 -28.02 -10.36
C ILE A 304 -28.37 -26.65 -10.98
N LEU A 305 -29.62 -26.20 -10.90
CA LEU A 305 -30.02 -24.88 -11.41
C LEU A 305 -29.36 -23.73 -10.63
N ASN A 306 -29.26 -23.87 -9.30
CA ASN A 306 -28.57 -22.92 -8.45
C ASN A 306 -27.09 -22.82 -8.80
N ASP A 307 -26.39 -23.95 -8.97
CA ASP A 307 -24.96 -23.96 -9.27
C ASP A 307 -24.65 -23.36 -10.65
N GLY A 308 -25.50 -23.62 -11.65
CA GLY A 308 -25.36 -23.00 -12.96
C GLY A 308 -25.50 -21.47 -12.92
N THR A 309 -26.42 -20.96 -12.09
CA THR A 309 -26.68 -19.52 -11.98
C THR A 309 -25.70 -18.79 -11.06
N ILE A 310 -25.08 -19.48 -10.09
CA ILE A 310 -24.18 -18.87 -9.11
C ILE A 310 -22.92 -18.26 -9.73
N MET A 311 -22.49 -18.76 -10.89
CA MET A 311 -21.35 -18.21 -11.63
C MET A 311 -21.57 -16.73 -12.02
N THR A 312 -22.82 -16.28 -12.13
CA THR A 312 -23.14 -14.87 -12.42
C THR A 312 -22.69 -13.93 -11.30
N ILE A 313 -22.70 -14.39 -10.04
CA ILE A 313 -22.30 -13.59 -8.86
C ILE A 313 -20.83 -13.17 -8.96
N SER A 314 -19.97 -14.00 -9.57
CA SER A 314 -18.56 -13.67 -9.76
C SER A 314 -18.34 -12.44 -10.66
N LYS A 315 -19.27 -12.18 -11.58
CA LYS A 315 -19.23 -11.07 -12.55
C LYS A 315 -20.09 -9.86 -12.14
N ASP A 316 -20.69 -9.91 -10.96
CA ASP A 316 -21.65 -8.90 -10.51
C ASP A 316 -21.01 -7.50 -10.34
N ARG A 317 -21.76 -6.43 -10.60
CA ARG A 317 -21.30 -5.05 -10.47
C ARG A 317 -21.66 -4.47 -9.10
N VAL A 318 -20.99 -4.97 -8.06
CA VAL A 318 -21.14 -4.49 -6.68
C VAL A 318 -20.38 -3.18 -6.46
N LYS A 319 -20.95 -2.33 -5.59
CA LYS A 319 -20.27 -1.11 -5.11
C LYS A 319 -19.26 -1.48 -4.02
N PRO A 320 -18.03 -0.93 -4.04
CA PRO A 320 -17.04 -1.19 -3.01
C PRO A 320 -17.46 -0.58 -1.68
N SER A 321 -17.05 -1.22 -0.58
CA SER A 321 -17.19 -0.62 0.75
C SER A 321 -16.34 0.66 0.85
N PRO A 322 -16.89 1.78 1.37
CA PRO A 322 -16.15 3.02 1.53
C PRO A 322 -15.05 2.90 2.60
N LEU A 323 -15.24 2.06 3.62
CA LEU A 323 -14.27 1.80 4.67
C LEU A 323 -13.65 0.41 4.53
N PRO A 324 -12.44 0.18 5.06
CA PRO A 324 -11.87 -1.16 5.17
C PRO A 324 -12.83 -2.07 5.94
N ASP A 325 -13.14 -3.23 5.37
CA ASP A 325 -13.94 -4.26 6.03
C ASP A 325 -13.04 -5.48 6.30
N SER A 326 -13.27 -6.12 7.44
CA SER A 326 -12.64 -7.40 7.78
C SER A 326 -13.66 -8.51 7.63
N TRP A 327 -13.21 -9.73 7.32
CA TRP A 327 -14.11 -10.86 7.10
C TRP A 327 -14.73 -11.34 8.42
N LYS A 328 -15.74 -10.62 8.91
CA LYS A 328 -16.46 -10.94 10.14
C LYS A 328 -17.51 -12.02 9.88
N LEU A 329 -17.08 -13.27 9.96
CA LEU A 329 -17.93 -14.43 9.72
C LEU A 329 -19.24 -14.38 10.54
N LYS A 330 -19.18 -14.00 11.83
CA LYS A 330 -20.38 -13.91 12.68
C LYS A 330 -21.46 -13.00 12.09
N GLU A 331 -21.10 -11.81 11.60
CA GLU A 331 -22.06 -10.87 11.00
C GLU A 331 -22.65 -11.44 9.69
N ILE A 332 -21.82 -12.11 8.89
CA ILE A 332 -22.23 -12.78 7.64
C ILE A 332 -23.23 -13.90 7.92
N PHE A 333 -22.92 -14.77 8.89
CA PHE A 333 -23.79 -15.89 9.27
C PHE A 333 -25.13 -15.39 9.83
N VAL A 334 -25.12 -14.39 10.73
CA VAL A 334 -26.35 -13.81 11.28
C VAL A 334 -27.22 -13.20 10.17
N THR A 335 -26.61 -12.46 9.25
CA THR A 335 -27.32 -11.88 8.11
C THR A 335 -27.94 -12.98 7.23
N GLY A 336 -27.18 -14.04 6.94
CA GLY A 336 -27.66 -15.21 6.19
C GLY A 336 -28.83 -15.92 6.88
N ILE A 337 -28.74 -16.14 8.20
CA ILE A 337 -29.82 -16.75 9.01
C ILE A 337 -31.09 -15.90 8.97
N VAL A 338 -30.98 -14.58 9.16
CA VAL A 338 -32.13 -13.67 9.15
C VAL A 338 -32.81 -13.62 7.78
N LEU A 339 -32.03 -13.58 6.70
CA LEU A 339 -32.55 -13.67 5.33
C LEU A 339 -33.22 -15.04 5.09
N ALA A 340 -32.60 -16.11 5.57
CA ALA A 340 -33.15 -17.46 5.50
C ALA A 340 -34.45 -17.61 6.28
N TRP A 341 -34.71 -16.82 7.33
CA TRP A 341 -35.94 -16.89 8.13
C TRP A 341 -37.10 -16.10 7.50
N LYS A 342 -36.82 -15.01 6.79
CA LYS A 342 -37.86 -14.16 6.19
C LYS A 342 -38.61 -14.80 5.02
N LEU A 343 -37.94 -15.64 4.24
CA LEU A 343 -38.49 -16.25 3.01
C LEU A 343 -39.35 -17.51 3.25
N PRO A 344 -39.02 -18.46 4.14
CA PRO A 344 -39.86 -19.60 4.49
C PRO A 344 -41.22 -19.17 5.03
N CYS A 345 -41.30 -18.08 5.79
CA CYS A 345 -42.59 -17.57 6.24
C CYS A 345 -43.52 -17.23 5.06
N SER A 346 -42.96 -16.88 3.90
CA SER A 346 -43.71 -16.72 2.64
C SER A 346 -43.99 -18.06 1.96
N ASP A 347 -43.01 -18.95 1.86
CA ASP A 347 -43.17 -20.26 1.20
C ASP A 347 -44.13 -21.18 1.95
N ASP A 348 -44.02 -21.25 3.27
CA ASP A 348 -44.90 -22.01 4.16
C ASP A 348 -46.32 -21.42 4.13
N CYS A 349 -46.47 -20.10 4.02
CA CYS A 349 -47.78 -19.47 3.78
C CYS A 349 -48.35 -19.85 2.40
N HIS A 350 -47.53 -19.89 1.36
CA HIS A 350 -47.94 -20.35 0.03
C HIS A 350 -48.28 -21.85 0.02
N PHE A 351 -47.53 -22.68 0.73
CA PHE A 351 -47.82 -24.10 0.91
C PHE A 351 -49.11 -24.30 1.70
N LEU A 352 -49.35 -23.51 2.74
CA LEU A 352 -50.63 -23.47 3.48
C LEU A 352 -51.81 -23.14 2.56
N LEU A 353 -51.68 -22.11 1.72
CA LEU A 353 -52.70 -21.71 0.76
C LEU A 353 -52.97 -22.82 -0.28
N GLY A 354 -51.91 -23.40 -0.85
CA GLY A 354 -52.03 -24.50 -1.81
C GLY A 354 -52.61 -25.78 -1.20
N TYR A 355 -52.12 -26.18 -0.03
CA TYR A 355 -52.60 -27.37 0.69
C TYR A 355 -54.05 -27.22 1.16
N ALA A 356 -54.46 -26.02 1.60
CA ALA A 356 -55.85 -25.74 1.93
C ALA A 356 -56.76 -25.83 0.69
N GLN A 357 -56.29 -25.33 -0.46
CA GLN A 357 -57.02 -25.37 -1.72
C GLN A 357 -57.15 -26.80 -2.27
N ASP A 358 -56.09 -27.62 -2.17
CA ASP A 358 -56.13 -29.04 -2.55
C ASP A 358 -57.05 -29.87 -1.63
N ARG A 359 -57.08 -29.60 -0.31
CA ARG A 359 -58.04 -30.26 0.59
C ARG A 359 -59.49 -29.85 0.31
N LEU A 360 -59.74 -28.60 -0.07
CA LEU A 360 -61.06 -28.12 -0.49
C LEU A 360 -61.51 -28.82 -1.79
N LEU A 361 -60.63 -28.93 -2.77
CA LEU A 361 -60.87 -29.66 -4.03
C LEU A 361 -61.13 -31.15 -3.79
N LEU A 362 -60.29 -31.83 -3.00
CA LEU A 362 -60.48 -33.24 -2.65
C LEU A 362 -61.75 -33.46 -1.80
N GLY A 363 -62.14 -32.49 -0.98
CA GLY A 363 -63.39 -32.50 -0.22
C GLY A 363 -64.63 -32.35 -1.10
N GLN A 364 -64.58 -31.49 -2.12
CA GLN A 364 -65.65 -31.34 -3.13
C GLN A 364 -65.79 -32.60 -4.00
N ILE A 365 -64.67 -33.19 -4.45
CA ILE A 365 -64.67 -34.43 -5.23
C ILE A 365 -65.26 -35.59 -4.42
N ARG A 366 -64.97 -35.70 -3.11
CA ARG A 366 -65.61 -36.70 -2.24
C ARG A 366 -67.12 -36.49 -2.07
N CYS A 367 -67.59 -35.24 -1.97
CA CYS A 367 -69.02 -34.95 -1.91
C CYS A 367 -69.77 -35.29 -3.22
N GLU A 368 -69.17 -35.05 -4.39
CA GLU A 368 -69.76 -35.42 -5.67
C GLU A 368 -69.83 -36.94 -5.87
N VAL A 369 -68.81 -37.68 -5.44
CA VAL A 369 -68.79 -39.15 -5.52
C VAL A 369 -69.83 -39.78 -4.57
N ASP A 370 -70.01 -39.24 -3.35
CA ASP A 370 -71.04 -39.71 -2.40
C ASP A 370 -72.47 -39.38 -2.86
N GLN A 371 -72.68 -38.27 -3.58
CA GLN A 371 -73.98 -37.95 -4.18
C GLN A 371 -74.29 -38.80 -5.41
N GLY A 372 -73.29 -39.18 -6.20
CA GLY A 372 -73.45 -40.09 -7.35
C GLY A 372 -73.74 -41.55 -6.99
N GLN A 373 -73.43 -41.99 -5.75
CA GLN A 373 -73.75 -43.34 -5.26
C GLN A 373 -75.11 -43.44 -4.54
N ARG A 374 -75.82 -42.32 -4.31
CA ARG A 374 -77.15 -42.28 -3.69
C ARG A 374 -78.30 -41.96 -4.66
N ALA A 375 -78.02 -41.89 -5.96
CA ALA A 375 -79.01 -41.64 -7.01
C ALA A 375 -79.50 -42.94 -7.67
#